data_AF-A0A524NEU5-F1
#
_entry.id   AF-A0A524NEU5-F1
#
_cell.length_a   1.000
_cell.length_b   1.000
_cell.length_c   1.000
_cell.angle_alpha   90.00
_cell.angle_beta   90.00
_cell.angle_gamma   90.00
#
_symmetry.space_group_name_H-M   'P 1'
#
loop_
_entity.id
_entity.type
_entity.pdbx_description
1 polymer ?
#
loop_
_entity_poly.entity_id
_entity_poly.type
_entity_poly.pdbx_seq_one_letter_code
_entity_poly.pdbx_strand_id
1 'polypeptide(L)'
;MIMNETLAFLQEHTWAIAVVAALSGYLIGSVSTARLIYFLVTGSTKYEPFKESIPHTDEKFESDLISATWVTMKLGKRYGCITSILDMLKVALPTLFFKLIFLSHPFSLLAAIFGILGHNYPIYYRFQGGRGESPILGALFVINWFGILIANGVASILGYLFGSILVLRWGAYILLIGWFWYYFRDPYYVLFMVMANVLFWTSMWSDLARFQNLKKKKGLKFTEAEVSEFMLMGKSSGRFLDKYGLYIVLKRWFKS
;
A
#
# COMPACT_ATOMS: atom_id res chain seq x y z
N MET A 1 10.45 23.16 -35.61
CA MET A 1 11.28 24.20 -34.95
C MET A 1 10.86 24.37 -33.48
N ILE A 2 9.62 24.76 -33.20
CA ILE A 2 9.10 24.95 -31.82
C ILE A 2 9.29 23.72 -30.90
N MET A 3 8.94 22.51 -31.36
CA MET A 3 9.06 21.28 -30.56
C MET A 3 10.51 20.91 -30.19
N ASN A 4 11.49 21.28 -31.04
CA ASN A 4 12.90 21.02 -30.76
C ASN A 4 13.46 22.02 -29.74
N GLU A 5 13.02 23.27 -29.78
CA GLU A 5 13.39 24.27 -28.77
C GLU A 5 12.77 23.95 -27.40
N THR A 6 11.54 23.45 -27.37
CA THR A 6 10.91 23.03 -26.11
C THR A 6 11.63 21.83 -25.49
N LEU A 7 12.00 20.84 -26.31
CA LEU A 7 12.78 19.69 -25.85
C LEU A 7 14.19 20.08 -25.38
N ALA A 8 14.86 20.99 -26.09
CA ALA A 8 16.16 21.51 -25.68
C ALA A 8 16.09 22.26 -24.35
N PHE A 9 15.10 23.15 -24.18
CA PHE A 9 14.85 23.85 -22.92
C PHE A 9 14.56 22.89 -21.76
N LEU A 10 13.75 21.85 -22.01
CA LEU A 10 13.44 20.79 -21.03
C LEU A 10 14.68 19.97 -20.65
N GLN A 11 15.58 19.70 -21.60
CA GLN A 11 16.86 19.02 -21.33
C GLN A 11 17.81 19.88 -20.50
N GLU A 12 17.85 21.20 -20.73
CA GLU A 12 18.64 22.13 -19.91
C GLU A 12 18.07 22.28 -18.48
N HIS A 13 16.75 22.12 -18.31
CA HIS A 13 16.05 22.32 -17.03
C HIS A 13 15.49 21.03 -16.44
N THR A 14 16.28 19.95 -16.47
CA THR A 14 15.91 18.64 -15.87
C THR A 14 15.47 18.73 -14.41
N TRP A 15 16.04 19.66 -13.63
CA TRP A 15 15.63 19.93 -12.24
C TRP A 15 14.19 20.48 -12.15
N ALA A 16 13.78 21.32 -13.10
CA ALA A 16 12.43 21.89 -13.10
C ALA A 16 11.39 20.79 -13.39
N ILE A 17 11.72 19.87 -14.31
CA ILE A 17 10.87 18.70 -14.60
C ILE A 17 10.77 17.78 -13.39
N ALA A 18 11.88 17.55 -12.69
CA ALA A 18 11.87 16.76 -11.46
C ALA A 18 10.96 17.37 -10.39
N VAL A 19 11.00 18.70 -10.23
CA VAL A 19 10.11 19.44 -9.32
C VAL A 19 8.65 19.31 -9.76
N VAL A 20 8.36 19.47 -11.06
CA VAL A 20 7.00 19.31 -11.60
C VAL A 20 6.50 17.88 -11.39
N ALA A 21 7.34 16.87 -11.60
CA ALA A 21 7.00 15.47 -11.36
C ALA A 21 6.68 15.19 -9.89
N ALA A 22 7.50 15.70 -8.98
CA ALA A 22 7.29 15.58 -7.54
C ALA A 22 6.00 16.31 -7.08
N LEU A 23 5.83 17.57 -7.47
CA LEU A 23 4.66 18.37 -7.08
C LEU A 23 3.36 17.82 -7.65
N SER A 24 3.33 17.50 -8.94
CA SER A 24 2.14 16.92 -9.57
C SER A 24 1.79 15.56 -8.97
N GLY A 25 2.79 14.69 -8.77
CA GLY A 25 2.61 13.42 -8.07
C GLY A 25 2.00 13.62 -6.68
N TYR A 26 2.58 14.49 -5.88
CA TYR A 26 2.11 14.79 -4.52
C TYR A 26 0.69 15.35 -4.46
N LEU A 27 0.39 16.36 -5.28
CA LEU A 27 -0.91 17.03 -5.29
C LEU A 27 -2.02 16.11 -5.78
N ILE A 28 -1.77 15.32 -6.82
CA ILE A 28 -2.74 14.34 -7.33
C ILE A 28 -2.91 13.19 -6.34
N GLY A 29 -1.81 12.68 -5.77
CA GLY A 29 -1.84 11.64 -4.73
C GLY A 29 -2.61 12.08 -3.47
N SER A 30 -2.54 13.37 -3.12
CA SER A 30 -3.23 13.98 -1.98
C SER A 30 -4.75 14.01 -2.09
N VAL A 31 -5.31 13.76 -3.28
CA VAL A 31 -6.76 13.64 -3.45
C VAL A 31 -7.23 12.34 -2.77
N SER A 32 -8.07 12.46 -1.74
CA SER A 32 -8.58 11.32 -0.98
C SER A 32 -9.82 10.73 -1.65
N THR A 33 -9.60 9.69 -2.46
CA THR A 33 -10.67 8.96 -3.12
C THR A 33 -11.65 8.36 -2.12
N ALA A 34 -11.16 7.85 -0.99
CA ALA A 34 -12.00 7.27 0.05
C ALA A 34 -13.05 8.27 0.58
N ARG A 35 -12.64 9.52 0.83
CA ARG A 35 -13.55 10.59 1.26
C ARG A 35 -14.51 10.99 0.15
N LEU A 36 -14.02 11.06 -1.09
CA LEU A 36 -14.84 11.39 -2.25
C LEU A 36 -15.96 10.34 -2.46
N ILE A 37 -15.61 9.06 -2.51
CA ILE A 37 -16.58 7.97 -2.67
C ILE A 37 -17.57 7.93 -1.50
N TYR A 38 -17.09 8.14 -0.28
CA TYR A 38 -17.97 8.21 0.88
C TYR A 38 -18.99 9.34 0.77
N PHE A 39 -18.55 10.54 0.39
CA PHE A 39 -19.42 11.67 0.16
C PHE A 39 -20.43 11.41 -0.96
N LEU A 40 -19.99 10.86 -2.09
CA LEU A 40 -20.87 10.56 -3.24
C LEU A 40 -21.97 9.55 -2.90
N VAL A 41 -21.71 8.61 -2.01
CA VAL A 41 -22.68 7.57 -1.63
C VAL A 41 -23.59 8.02 -0.48
N THR A 42 -23.06 8.77 0.49
CA THR A 42 -23.80 9.09 1.73
C THR A 42 -24.34 10.52 1.78
N GLY A 43 -23.83 11.42 0.94
CA GLY A 43 -24.09 12.86 1.02
C GLY A 43 -23.49 13.55 2.25
N SER A 44 -22.77 12.83 3.10
CA SER A 44 -22.21 13.34 4.36
C SER A 44 -20.71 13.56 4.27
N THR A 45 -20.25 14.68 4.84
CA THR A 45 -18.82 14.99 5.06
C THR A 45 -18.36 14.64 6.47
N LYS A 46 -19.28 14.27 7.37
CA LYS A 46 -18.96 13.81 8.72
C LYS A 46 -18.51 12.35 8.65
N TYR A 47 -17.22 12.12 8.84
CA TYR A 47 -16.65 10.78 8.92
C TYR A 47 -16.29 10.45 10.37
N GLU A 48 -16.66 9.25 10.79
CA GLU A 48 -16.22 8.69 12.06
C GLU A 48 -14.96 7.85 11.84
N PRO A 49 -13.91 8.03 12.68
CA PRO A 49 -12.75 7.15 12.68
C PRO A 49 -13.17 5.70 12.77
N PHE A 50 -12.35 4.81 12.23
CA PHE A 50 -12.60 3.39 12.38
C PHE A 50 -12.55 3.03 13.87
N LYS A 51 -13.60 2.38 14.39
CA LYS A 51 -13.66 1.84 15.75
C LYS A 51 -14.28 0.46 15.69
N GLU A 52 -13.50 -0.59 15.93
CA GLU A 52 -14.01 -1.95 16.02
C GLU A 52 -13.77 -2.51 17.41
N SER A 53 -14.82 -3.07 18.01
CA SER A 53 -14.74 -3.76 19.30
C SER A 53 -13.89 -5.00 19.14
N ILE A 54 -12.86 -5.11 19.96
CA ILE A 54 -11.97 -6.26 19.92
C ILE A 54 -12.75 -7.49 20.42
N PRO A 55 -12.79 -8.61 19.68
CA PRO A 55 -13.45 -9.82 20.14
C PRO A 55 -12.97 -10.21 21.55
N HIS A 56 -13.95 -10.48 22.44
CA HIS A 56 -13.72 -10.89 23.83
C HIS A 56 -13.05 -9.85 24.74
N THR A 57 -13.19 -8.54 24.43
CA THR A 57 -12.77 -7.44 25.32
C THR A 57 -13.64 -6.19 25.16
N ASP A 58 -13.68 -5.35 26.20
CA ASP A 58 -14.31 -4.01 26.15
C ASP A 58 -13.44 -2.94 25.45
N GLU A 59 -12.22 -3.30 25.02
CA GLU A 59 -11.33 -2.40 24.27
C GLU A 59 -11.76 -2.28 22.79
N LYS A 60 -11.70 -1.05 22.25
CA LYS A 60 -11.96 -0.75 20.84
C LYS A 60 -10.66 -0.47 20.11
N PHE A 61 -10.43 -1.14 18.99
CA PHE A 61 -9.36 -0.78 18.06
C PHE A 61 -9.81 0.44 17.27
N GLU A 62 -9.18 1.57 17.55
CA GLU A 62 -9.38 2.78 16.75
C GLU A 62 -8.27 2.85 15.69
N SER A 63 -8.63 3.16 14.45
CA SER A 63 -7.66 3.50 13.40
C SER A 63 -8.11 4.78 12.70
N ASP A 64 -7.14 5.66 12.45
CA ASP A 64 -7.29 6.89 11.69
C ASP A 64 -7.21 6.64 10.17
N LEU A 65 -7.15 5.37 9.75
CA LEU A 65 -7.11 4.95 8.36
C LEU A 65 -8.32 5.48 7.58
N ILE A 66 -8.04 6.29 6.55
CA ILE A 66 -9.04 6.71 5.56
C ILE A 66 -8.60 6.24 4.18
N SER A 67 -8.92 4.99 3.86
CA SER A 67 -8.55 4.30 2.62
C SER A 67 -9.67 3.39 2.11
N ALA A 68 -9.41 2.65 1.01
CA ALA A 68 -10.30 1.63 0.47
C ALA A 68 -10.77 0.60 1.51
N THR A 69 -9.93 0.26 2.49
CA THR A 69 -10.30 -0.66 3.57
C THR A 69 -11.39 -0.07 4.45
N TRP A 70 -11.24 1.20 4.85
CA TRP A 70 -12.27 1.91 5.61
C TRP A 70 -13.59 2.00 4.84
N VAL A 71 -13.53 2.32 3.54
CA VAL A 71 -14.73 2.33 2.67
C VAL A 71 -15.36 0.93 2.58
N THR A 72 -14.56 -0.13 2.50
CA THR A 72 -15.06 -1.52 2.50
C THR A 72 -15.88 -1.82 3.74
N MET A 73 -15.44 -1.32 4.90
CA MET A 73 -16.11 -1.58 6.17
C MET A 73 -17.38 -0.75 6.35
N LYS A 74 -17.40 0.50 5.88
CA LYS A 74 -18.56 1.40 6.02
C LYS A 74 -19.61 1.22 4.93
N LEU A 75 -19.19 1.02 3.68
CA LEU A 75 -20.07 0.99 2.50
C LEU A 75 -20.10 -0.38 1.79
N GLY A 76 -19.21 -1.30 2.15
CA GLY A 76 -19.14 -2.64 1.58
C GLY A 76 -18.07 -2.79 0.49
N LYS A 77 -17.80 -4.05 0.14
CA LYS A 77 -16.69 -4.46 -0.76
C LYS A 77 -16.72 -3.81 -2.14
N ARG A 78 -17.91 -3.52 -2.68
CA ARG A 78 -18.07 -2.89 -4.01
C ARG A 78 -17.42 -1.51 -4.04
N TYR A 79 -17.78 -0.64 -3.10
CA TYR A 79 -17.21 0.71 -3.02
C TYR A 79 -15.76 0.73 -2.56
N GLY A 80 -15.37 -0.24 -1.72
CA GLY A 80 -13.97 -0.47 -1.37
C GLY A 80 -13.09 -0.77 -2.58
N CYS A 81 -13.53 -1.68 -3.45
CA CYS A 81 -12.83 -2.02 -4.69
C CYS A 81 -12.69 -0.81 -5.62
N ILE A 82 -13.78 -0.07 -5.84
CA ILE A 82 -13.77 1.17 -6.64
C ILE A 82 -12.76 2.17 -6.06
N THR A 83 -12.77 2.36 -4.74
CA THR A 83 -11.83 3.26 -4.05
C THR A 83 -10.38 2.82 -4.26
N SER A 84 -10.10 1.53 -4.13
CA SER A 84 -8.74 0.99 -4.35
C SER A 84 -8.27 1.21 -5.79
N ILE A 85 -9.13 0.97 -6.78
CA ILE A 85 -8.79 1.18 -8.20
C ILE A 85 -8.47 2.65 -8.46
N LEU A 86 -9.28 3.57 -7.95
CA LEU A 86 -9.04 5.00 -8.11
C LEU A 86 -7.79 5.47 -7.35
N ASP A 87 -7.51 4.91 -6.17
CA ASP A 87 -6.27 5.17 -5.43
C ASP A 87 -5.03 4.63 -6.14
N MET A 88 -5.15 3.52 -6.88
CA MET A 88 -4.10 3.05 -7.79
C MET A 88 -3.94 4.00 -8.98
N LEU A 89 -5.03 4.37 -9.64
CA LEU A 89 -5.03 5.20 -10.86
C LEU A 89 -4.45 6.58 -10.63
N LYS A 90 -4.76 7.24 -9.51
CA LYS A 90 -4.25 8.59 -9.24
C LYS A 90 -2.72 8.64 -9.11
N VAL A 91 -2.05 7.52 -8.81
CA VAL A 91 -0.57 7.43 -8.81
C VAL A 91 -0.05 6.80 -10.10
N ALA A 92 -0.75 5.80 -10.64
CA ALA A 92 -0.38 5.16 -11.90
C ALA A 92 -0.38 6.15 -13.07
N LEU A 93 -1.39 7.01 -13.19
CA LEU A 93 -1.51 7.94 -14.32
C LEU A 93 -0.37 8.97 -14.38
N PRO A 94 -0.02 9.70 -13.29
CA PRO A 94 1.17 10.55 -13.30
C PRO A 94 2.46 9.77 -13.55
N THR A 95 2.62 8.60 -12.92
CA THR A 95 3.81 7.74 -13.12
C THR A 95 3.96 7.35 -14.59
N LEU A 96 2.87 6.95 -15.24
CA LEU A 96 2.84 6.54 -16.64
C LEU A 96 3.14 7.72 -17.56
N PHE A 97 2.54 8.88 -17.29
CA PHE A 97 2.79 10.11 -18.04
C PHE A 97 4.28 10.44 -18.09
N PHE A 98 4.96 10.52 -16.93
CA PHE A 98 6.39 10.79 -16.89
C PHE A 98 7.23 9.66 -17.50
N LYS A 99 6.79 8.39 -17.37
CA LYS A 99 7.49 7.25 -17.95
C LYS A 99 7.46 7.26 -19.48
N LEU A 100 6.36 7.70 -20.09
CA LEU A 100 6.18 7.73 -21.55
C LEU A 100 6.85 8.94 -22.21
N ILE A 101 6.99 10.05 -21.49
CA ILE A 101 7.55 11.29 -22.05
C ILE A 101 9.06 11.37 -21.80
N PHE A 102 9.53 10.90 -20.64
CA PHE A 102 10.92 11.06 -20.21
C PHE A 102 11.61 9.72 -19.97
N LEU A 103 11.76 8.91 -21.02
CA LEU A 103 12.29 7.55 -20.93
C LEU A 103 13.72 7.47 -20.36
N SER A 104 14.53 8.51 -20.57
CA SER A 104 15.94 8.58 -20.13
C SER A 104 16.12 9.07 -18.70
N HIS A 105 15.05 9.48 -18.00
CA HIS A 105 15.13 10.10 -16.68
C HIS A 105 14.21 9.41 -15.66
N PRO A 106 14.59 9.35 -14.37
CA PRO A 106 13.81 8.70 -13.32
C PRO A 106 12.61 9.56 -12.85
N PHE A 107 12.09 10.48 -13.67
CA PHE A 107 10.97 11.36 -13.27
C PHE A 107 9.69 10.59 -12.96
N SER A 108 9.48 9.44 -13.60
CA SER A 108 8.38 8.52 -13.26
C SER A 108 8.47 8.00 -11.83
N LEU A 109 9.68 7.69 -11.35
CA LEU A 109 9.92 7.23 -9.99
C LEU A 109 9.65 8.34 -8.97
N LEU A 110 10.01 9.59 -9.29
CA LEU A 110 9.67 10.75 -8.47
C LEU A 110 8.16 10.95 -8.37
N ALA A 111 7.45 10.98 -9.50
CA ALA A 111 5.99 11.12 -9.53
C ALA A 111 5.32 10.01 -8.71
N ALA A 112 5.82 8.78 -8.80
CA ALA A 112 5.33 7.65 -8.03
C ALA A 112 5.55 7.82 -6.51
N ILE A 113 6.76 8.13 -6.06
CA ILE A 113 7.08 8.31 -4.63
C ILE A 113 6.25 9.44 -4.04
N PHE A 114 6.20 10.58 -4.72
CA PHE A 114 5.44 11.73 -4.24
C PHE A 114 3.93 11.47 -4.30
N GLY A 115 3.45 10.69 -5.27
CA GLY A 115 2.07 10.20 -5.29
C GLY A 115 1.71 9.32 -4.10
N ILE A 116 2.59 8.41 -3.71
CA ILE A 116 2.44 7.58 -2.50
C ILE A 116 2.48 8.47 -1.25
N LEU A 117 3.44 9.39 -1.18
CA LEU A 117 3.57 10.34 -0.07
C LEU A 117 2.32 11.21 0.08
N GLY A 118 1.77 11.73 -1.02
CA GLY A 118 0.54 12.50 -1.04
C GLY A 118 -0.67 11.70 -0.57
N HIS A 119 -0.77 10.42 -0.95
CA HIS A 119 -1.85 9.57 -0.44
C HIS A 119 -1.74 9.31 1.07
N ASN A 120 -0.53 9.09 1.58
CA ASN A 120 -0.31 8.80 3.00
C ASN A 120 -0.46 10.05 3.87
N TYR A 121 0.05 11.18 3.38
CA TYR A 121 0.07 12.47 4.06
C TYR A 121 -0.52 13.57 3.16
N PRO A 122 -1.85 13.53 2.91
CA PRO A 122 -2.51 14.44 1.99
C PRO A 122 -2.63 15.85 2.54
N ILE A 123 -2.11 16.82 1.80
CA ILE A 123 -2.13 18.24 2.20
C ILE A 123 -3.54 18.78 2.41
N TYR A 124 -4.49 18.38 1.56
CA TYR A 124 -5.89 18.84 1.62
C TYR A 124 -6.65 18.36 2.86
N TYR A 125 -6.09 17.39 3.58
CA TYR A 125 -6.76 16.69 4.64
C TYR A 125 -5.93 16.62 5.92
N ARG A 126 -5.14 17.69 6.17
CA ARG A 126 -4.31 17.87 7.38
C ARG A 126 -3.34 16.70 7.60
N PHE A 127 -2.81 16.16 6.50
CA PHE A 127 -1.86 15.03 6.50
C PHE A 127 -2.41 13.73 7.12
N GLN A 128 -3.74 13.56 7.15
CA GLN A 128 -4.41 12.35 7.62
C GLN A 128 -4.92 11.53 6.43
N GLY A 129 -4.14 10.55 5.98
CA GLY A 129 -4.39 9.77 4.78
C GLY A 129 -4.59 8.26 4.99
N GLY A 130 -4.25 7.50 3.96
CA GLY A 130 -4.25 6.03 3.98
C GLY A 130 -2.85 5.45 4.28
N ARG A 131 -2.70 4.13 4.10
CA ARG A 131 -1.44 3.39 4.38
C ARG A 131 -0.61 3.07 3.14
N GLY A 132 -1.02 3.57 1.98
CA GLY A 132 -0.19 3.55 0.78
C GLY A 132 -0.20 2.26 -0.04
N GLU A 133 -0.93 1.22 0.39
CA GLU A 133 -0.94 -0.07 -0.33
C GLU A 133 -1.45 0.06 -1.78
N SER A 134 -2.66 0.58 -1.99
CA SER A 134 -3.22 0.80 -3.33
C SER A 134 -2.37 1.75 -4.19
N PRO A 135 -1.90 2.92 -3.70
CA PRO A 135 -0.94 3.77 -4.41
C PRO A 135 0.34 3.06 -4.86
N ILE A 136 0.96 2.26 -3.98
CA ILE A 136 2.18 1.51 -4.28
C ILE A 136 1.91 0.50 -5.38
N LEU A 137 0.81 -0.26 -5.30
CA LEU A 137 0.41 -1.19 -6.35
C LEU A 137 0.17 -0.47 -7.69
N GLY A 138 -0.45 0.72 -7.67
CA GLY A 138 -0.64 1.55 -8.87
C GLY A 138 0.69 1.97 -9.51
N ALA A 139 1.63 2.46 -8.72
CA ALA A 139 2.98 2.81 -9.20
C ALA A 139 3.72 1.60 -9.77
N LEU A 140 3.72 0.49 -9.03
CA LEU A 140 4.40 -0.74 -9.43
C LEU A 140 3.79 -1.33 -10.70
N PHE A 141 2.48 -1.19 -10.91
CA PHE A 141 1.82 -1.70 -12.12
C PHE A 141 2.38 -1.02 -13.37
N VAL A 142 2.69 0.27 -13.28
CA VAL A 142 3.32 1.02 -14.36
C VAL A 142 4.80 0.68 -14.51
N ILE A 143 5.52 0.54 -13.39
CA ILE A 143 6.97 0.33 -13.39
C ILE A 143 7.32 -1.10 -13.83
N ASN A 144 6.74 -2.12 -13.17
CA ASN A 144 7.03 -3.54 -13.37
C ASN A 144 5.86 -4.44 -12.91
N TRP A 145 4.78 -4.51 -13.70
CA TRP A 145 3.58 -5.29 -13.33
C TRP A 145 3.83 -6.78 -13.08
N PHE A 146 4.69 -7.43 -13.86
CA PHE A 146 4.97 -8.87 -13.70
C PHE A 146 5.84 -9.16 -12.47
N GLY A 147 6.71 -8.23 -12.05
CA GLY A 147 7.45 -8.35 -10.80
C GLY A 147 6.54 -8.39 -9.58
N ILE A 148 5.42 -7.66 -9.62
CA ILE A 148 4.37 -7.77 -8.59
C ILE A 148 3.84 -9.19 -8.50
N LEU A 149 3.53 -9.82 -9.64
CA LEU A 149 2.97 -11.17 -9.68
C LEU A 149 3.98 -12.21 -9.17
N ILE A 150 5.24 -12.10 -9.60
CA ILE A 150 6.32 -12.98 -9.14
C ILE A 150 6.55 -12.81 -7.64
N ALA A 151 6.73 -11.58 -7.16
CA ALA A 151 6.99 -11.31 -5.75
C ALA A 151 5.82 -11.71 -4.85
N ASN A 152 4.57 -11.45 -5.27
CA ASN A 152 3.39 -11.92 -4.54
C ASN A 152 3.26 -13.44 -4.56
N GLY A 153 3.58 -14.10 -5.67
CA GLY A 153 3.61 -15.56 -5.76
C GLY A 153 4.60 -16.17 -4.77
N VAL A 154 5.84 -15.67 -4.77
CA VAL A 154 6.88 -16.11 -3.83
C VAL A 154 6.49 -15.81 -2.39
N ALA A 155 6.02 -14.59 -2.09
CA ALA A 155 5.56 -14.22 -0.76
C ALA A 155 4.39 -15.08 -0.27
N SER A 156 3.47 -15.44 -1.17
CA SER A 156 2.33 -16.30 -0.84
C SER A 156 2.77 -17.73 -0.51
N ILE A 157 3.73 -18.28 -1.28
CA ILE A 157 4.33 -19.58 -0.99
C ILE A 157 5.04 -19.55 0.36
N LEU A 158 5.89 -18.55 0.61
CA LEU A 158 6.60 -18.41 1.89
C LEU A 158 5.63 -18.22 3.05
N GLY A 159 4.60 -17.40 2.88
CA GLY A 159 3.56 -17.18 3.89
C GLY A 159 2.79 -18.46 4.22
N TYR A 160 2.52 -19.30 3.21
CA TYR A 160 1.93 -20.62 3.41
C TYR A 160 2.88 -21.59 4.14
N LEU A 161 4.16 -21.62 3.77
CA LEU A 161 5.18 -22.47 4.39
C LEU A 161 5.40 -22.11 5.87
N PHE A 162 5.54 -20.82 6.17
CA PHE A 162 5.75 -20.32 7.52
C PHE A 162 4.45 -20.16 8.33
N GLY A 163 3.28 -20.31 7.70
CA GLY A 163 1.99 -20.12 8.35
C GLY A 163 1.77 -18.69 8.84
N SER A 164 2.31 -17.68 8.14
CA SER A 164 2.23 -16.28 8.56
C SER A 164 1.48 -15.41 7.55
N ILE A 165 0.38 -14.79 7.98
CA ILE A 165 -0.43 -13.90 7.14
C ILE A 165 0.33 -12.63 6.76
N LEU A 166 1.21 -12.15 7.65
CA LEU A 166 2.01 -10.94 7.42
C LEU A 166 3.04 -11.17 6.31
N VAL A 167 3.69 -12.34 6.29
CA VAL A 167 4.61 -12.72 5.20
C VAL A 167 3.85 -12.87 3.89
N LEU A 168 2.69 -13.53 3.92
CA LEU A 168 1.83 -13.71 2.74
C LEU A 168 1.45 -12.37 2.09
N ARG A 169 1.09 -11.38 2.91
CA ARG A 169 0.59 -10.08 2.45
C ARG A 169 1.67 -9.07 2.12
N TRP A 170 2.71 -8.97 2.94
CA TRP A 170 3.68 -7.88 2.86
C TRP A 170 5.10 -8.33 2.52
N GLY A 171 5.36 -9.64 2.53
CA GLY A 171 6.64 -10.19 2.10
C GLY A 171 7.01 -9.78 0.67
N ALA A 172 6.02 -9.59 -0.20
CA ALA A 172 6.23 -9.14 -1.57
C ALA A 172 6.96 -7.80 -1.66
N TYR A 173 6.65 -6.82 -0.79
CA TYR A 173 7.29 -5.50 -0.83
C TYR A 173 8.78 -5.55 -0.47
N ILE A 174 9.18 -6.46 0.41
CA ILE A 174 10.59 -6.67 0.75
C ILE A 174 11.30 -7.40 -0.39
N LEU A 175 10.68 -8.45 -0.93
CA LEU A 175 11.23 -9.22 -2.05
C LEU A 175 11.42 -8.36 -3.31
N LEU A 176 10.54 -7.38 -3.53
CA LEU A 176 10.63 -6.45 -4.65
C LEU A 176 11.91 -5.61 -4.63
N ILE A 177 12.53 -5.36 -3.47
CA ILE A 177 13.82 -4.64 -3.39
C ILE A 177 14.90 -5.46 -4.09
N GLY A 178 15.00 -6.76 -3.76
CA GLY A 178 15.94 -7.68 -4.39
C GLY A 178 15.63 -7.91 -5.87
N TRP A 179 14.34 -8.01 -6.22
CA TRP A 179 13.90 -8.11 -7.62
C TRP A 179 14.33 -6.88 -8.44
N PHE A 180 14.13 -5.67 -7.92
CA PHE A 180 14.45 -4.43 -8.63
C PHE A 180 15.96 -4.28 -8.81
N TRP A 181 16.74 -4.68 -7.80
CA TRP A 181 18.20 -4.73 -7.91
C TRP A 181 18.66 -5.69 -9.02
N TYR A 182 18.09 -6.89 -9.07
CA TYR A 182 18.43 -7.90 -10.09
C TYR A 182 17.96 -7.53 -11.50
N TYR A 183 16.71 -7.07 -11.64
CA TYR A 183 16.05 -6.85 -12.93
C TYR A 183 16.48 -5.55 -13.62
N PHE A 184 16.46 -4.42 -12.91
CA PHE A 184 16.76 -3.11 -13.51
C PHE A 184 18.26 -2.82 -13.54
N ARG A 185 19.03 -3.36 -12.59
CA ARG A 185 20.46 -3.07 -12.40
C ARG A 185 20.78 -1.57 -12.32
N ASP A 186 19.81 -0.78 -11.87
CA ASP A 186 19.89 0.67 -11.76
C ASP A 186 19.54 1.07 -10.31
N PRO A 187 20.42 1.84 -9.62
CA PRO A 187 20.22 2.23 -8.24
C PRO A 187 18.96 3.08 -8.01
N TYR A 188 18.47 3.82 -9.00
CA TYR A 188 17.27 4.65 -8.84
C TYR A 188 16.01 3.82 -8.61
N TYR A 189 15.90 2.66 -9.27
CA TYR A 189 14.76 1.75 -9.06
C TYR A 189 14.82 1.07 -7.69
N VAL A 190 16.02 0.72 -7.22
CA VAL A 190 16.22 0.17 -5.87
C VAL A 190 15.87 1.23 -4.83
N LEU A 191 16.38 2.45 -4.98
CA LEU A 191 16.07 3.58 -4.12
C LEU A 191 14.56 3.84 -4.06
N PHE A 192 13.88 3.83 -5.21
CA PHE A 192 12.42 3.92 -5.30
C PHE A 192 11.73 2.87 -4.43
N MET A 193 12.12 1.60 -4.56
CA MET A 193 11.47 0.51 -3.83
C MET A 193 11.75 0.59 -2.32
N VAL A 194 12.96 1.00 -1.94
CA VAL A 194 13.33 1.24 -0.53
C VAL A 194 12.48 2.38 0.04
N MET A 195 12.36 3.51 -0.67
CA MET A 195 11.54 4.64 -0.24
C MET A 195 10.07 4.26 -0.14
N ALA A 196 9.52 3.53 -1.11
CA ALA A 196 8.15 3.04 -1.07
C ALA A 196 7.89 2.13 0.15
N ASN A 197 8.84 1.24 0.47
CA ASN A 197 8.78 0.43 1.70
C ASN A 197 8.82 1.30 2.96
N VAL A 198 9.75 2.26 3.04
CA VAL A 198 9.85 3.16 4.20
C VAL A 198 8.54 3.92 4.39
N LEU A 199 7.94 4.45 3.32
CA LEU A 199 6.65 5.14 3.39
C LEU A 199 5.51 4.20 3.81
N PHE A 200 5.50 2.96 3.33
CA PHE A 200 4.53 1.95 3.74
C PHE A 200 4.63 1.62 5.23
N TRP A 201 5.84 1.28 5.70
CA TRP A 201 6.06 0.86 7.08
C TRP A 201 5.90 2.00 8.09
N THR A 202 6.35 3.22 7.75
CA THR A 202 6.16 4.41 8.59
C THR A 202 4.68 4.73 8.73
N SER A 203 3.93 4.66 7.63
CA SER A 203 2.49 4.86 7.64
C SER A 203 1.80 3.75 8.45
N MET A 204 2.24 2.49 8.34
CA MET A 204 1.69 1.34 9.07
C MET A 204 2.09 1.28 10.56
N TRP A 205 3.11 2.04 10.97
CA TRP A 205 3.72 1.92 12.30
C TRP A 205 2.73 2.12 13.45
N SER A 206 1.80 3.08 13.33
CA SER A 206 0.80 3.34 14.38
C SER A 206 -0.13 2.14 14.62
N ASP A 207 -0.56 1.46 13.56
CA ASP A 207 -1.38 0.24 13.70
C ASP A 207 -0.56 -0.92 14.28
N LEU A 208 0.68 -1.11 13.83
CA LEU A 208 1.57 -2.17 14.34
C LEU A 208 1.93 -1.98 15.80
N ALA A 209 2.22 -0.74 16.22
CA ALA A 209 2.50 -0.42 17.62
C ALA A 209 1.28 -0.69 18.52
N ARG A 210 0.07 -0.34 18.05
CA ARG A 210 -1.19 -0.66 18.76
C ARG A 210 -1.40 -2.16 18.87
N PHE A 211 -1.19 -2.89 17.78
CA PHE A 211 -1.28 -4.36 17.78
C PHE A 211 -0.27 -5.01 18.74
N GLN A 212 0.98 -4.54 18.76
CA GLN A 212 2.00 -5.05 19.68
C GLN A 212 1.66 -4.76 21.14
N ASN A 213 1.14 -3.57 21.45
CA ASN A 213 0.71 -3.22 22.80
C ASN A 213 -0.46 -4.09 23.27
N LEU A 214 -1.43 -4.36 22.40
CA LEU A 214 -2.52 -5.30 22.67
C LEU A 214 -1.99 -6.73 22.91
N LYS A 215 -1.00 -7.16 22.11
CA LYS A 215 -0.35 -8.46 22.29
C LYS A 215 0.34 -8.60 23.64
N LYS A 216 1.05 -7.57 24.08
CA LYS A 216 1.70 -7.53 25.39
C LYS A 216 0.69 -7.54 26.53
N LYS A 217 -0.40 -6.79 26.42
CA LYS A 217 -1.47 -6.72 27.44
C LYS A 217 -2.23 -8.03 27.60
N LYS A 218 -2.60 -8.70 26.50
CA LYS A 218 -3.43 -9.91 26.56
C LYS A 218 -2.65 -11.17 26.90
N GLY A 219 -1.34 -11.25 26.63
CA GLY A 219 -0.57 -12.49 26.79
C GLY A 219 -1.06 -13.68 25.95
N LEU A 220 -2.10 -13.50 25.12
CA LEU A 220 -2.72 -14.53 24.30
C LEU A 220 -1.91 -14.75 23.01
N LYS A 221 -1.76 -16.02 22.63
CA LYS A 221 -1.32 -16.39 21.28
C LYS A 221 -2.45 -16.10 20.31
N PHE A 222 -2.39 -14.96 19.64
CA PHE A 222 -3.32 -14.62 18.56
C PHE A 222 -3.24 -15.67 17.46
N THR A 223 -4.40 -16.12 16.99
CA THR A 223 -4.53 -16.93 15.78
C THR A 223 -4.29 -16.06 14.54
N GLU A 224 -3.89 -16.65 13.42
CA GLU A 224 -3.69 -15.88 12.18
C GLU A 224 -5.01 -15.27 11.68
N ALA A 225 -6.15 -15.90 11.98
CA ALA A 225 -7.48 -15.34 11.76
C ALA A 225 -7.71 -14.03 12.52
N GLU A 226 -7.33 -13.98 13.79
CA GLU A 226 -7.42 -12.77 14.60
C GLU A 226 -6.44 -11.71 14.09
N VAL A 227 -5.18 -12.07 13.82
CA VAL A 227 -4.19 -11.14 13.23
C VAL A 227 -4.74 -10.56 11.92
N SER A 228 -5.28 -11.38 11.03
CA SER A 228 -5.88 -10.95 9.77
C SER A 228 -7.10 -10.05 9.97
N GLU A 229 -7.93 -10.29 10.99
CA GLU A 229 -9.03 -9.39 11.36
C GLU A 229 -8.50 -8.04 11.87
N PHE A 230 -7.54 -8.04 12.79
CA PHE A 230 -6.94 -6.82 13.34
C PHE A 230 -6.29 -5.95 12.28
N MET A 231 -5.64 -6.57 11.30
CA MET A 231 -5.02 -5.86 10.18
C MET A 231 -6.05 -5.44 9.11
N LEU A 232 -7.35 -5.55 9.39
CA LEU A 232 -8.47 -5.18 8.52
C LEU A 232 -8.48 -5.96 7.19
N MET A 233 -7.98 -7.20 7.20
CA MET A 233 -7.84 -8.07 6.04
C MET A 233 -8.96 -9.11 5.93
N GLY A 234 -9.83 -9.19 6.96
CA GLY A 234 -10.90 -10.17 7.10
C GLY A 234 -10.40 -11.54 7.56
N LYS A 235 -11.31 -12.36 8.12
CA LYS A 235 -10.94 -13.64 8.78
C LYS A 235 -10.59 -14.80 7.83
N SER A 236 -10.87 -14.69 6.53
CA SER A 236 -10.85 -15.86 5.63
C SER A 236 -9.44 -16.40 5.42
N SER A 237 -8.49 -15.52 5.08
CA SER A 237 -7.10 -15.91 4.80
C SER A 237 -6.38 -16.40 6.06
N GLY A 238 -6.63 -15.76 7.21
CA GLY A 238 -6.09 -16.23 8.49
C GLY A 238 -6.67 -17.57 8.93
N ARG A 239 -8.01 -17.79 8.83
CA ARG A 239 -8.63 -19.10 9.10
C ARG A 239 -8.08 -20.22 8.22
N PHE A 240 -7.76 -19.90 6.96
CA PHE A 240 -7.11 -20.84 6.06
C PHE A 240 -5.72 -21.23 6.58
N LEU A 241 -4.88 -20.27 6.97
CA LEU A 241 -3.55 -20.56 7.53
C LEU A 241 -3.62 -21.30 8.87
N ASP A 242 -4.55 -20.95 9.76
CA ASP A 242 -4.75 -21.65 11.02
C ASP A 242 -5.16 -23.13 10.83
N LYS A 243 -5.87 -23.43 9.74
CA LYS A 243 -6.38 -24.78 9.47
C LYS A 243 -5.45 -25.62 8.57
N TYR A 244 -4.82 -24.98 7.59
CA TYR A 244 -4.09 -25.62 6.49
C TYR A 244 -2.63 -25.14 6.34
N GLY A 245 -2.14 -24.23 7.20
CA GLY A 245 -0.74 -23.79 7.16
C GLY A 245 0.21 -24.97 7.31
N LEU A 246 1.23 -25.03 6.46
CA LEU A 246 2.10 -26.20 6.33
C LEU A 246 2.77 -26.57 7.66
N TYR A 247 3.20 -25.56 8.44
CA TYR A 247 3.73 -25.75 9.79
C TYR A 247 2.75 -26.49 10.73
N ILE A 248 1.46 -26.15 10.68
CA ILE A 248 0.44 -26.76 11.53
C ILE A 248 0.11 -28.18 11.04
N VAL A 249 0.05 -28.38 9.73
CA VAL A 249 -0.17 -29.70 9.11
C VAL A 249 0.95 -30.65 9.47
N LEU A 250 2.21 -30.23 9.31
CA LEU A 250 3.39 -31.03 9.69
C LEU A 250 3.38 -31.32 11.20
N LYS A 251 3.07 -30.33 12.04
CA LYS A 251 2.97 -30.53 13.49
C LYS A 251 1.89 -31.54 13.90
N ARG A 252 0.77 -31.60 13.17
CA ARG A 252 -0.27 -32.63 13.39
C ARG A 252 0.20 -34.01 12.95
N TRP A 253 0.89 -34.09 11.82
CA TRP A 253 1.42 -35.34 11.26
C TRP A 253 2.50 -35.96 12.16
N PHE A 254 3.41 -35.16 12.72
CA PHE A 254 4.48 -35.64 13.61
C PHE A 254 4.04 -35.86 15.07
N LYS A 255 2.79 -35.51 15.43
CA LYS A 255 2.21 -35.77 16.76
C LYS A 255 1.21 -36.93 16.77
N SER A 256 0.90 -37.51 15.60
CA SER A 256 0.16 -38.77 15.45
C SER A 256 1.13 -39.94 15.36
#